data_AF-A0A842NA21-F1
#
_entry.id   AF-A0A842NA21-F1
#
_cell.length_a   1.000
_cell.length_b   1.000
_cell.length_c   1.000
_cell.angle_alpha   90.00
_cell.angle_beta   90.00
_cell.angle_gamma   90.00
#
_symmetry.space_group_name_H-M   'P 1'
#
loop_
_entity.id
_entity.type
_entity.pdbx_description
1 polymer ?
#
loop_
_entity_poly.entity_id
_entity_poly.type
_entity_poly.pdbx_seq_one_letter_code
_entity_poly.pdbx_strand_id
1 'polypeptide(L)'
;MMIDYSNWSNSKFYTYWNTAKVYKKEDEIFICHTDIERYYGFTYTECKKFIEDDVSVKGRINEIDDTTQAEELQGFMRQFVEDVDKEYQPNQE
;
A
#
# COMPACT_ATOMS: atom_id res chain seq x y z
N MET A 1 -11.65 -10.71 -3.26
CA MET A 1 -12.39 -9.75 -2.42
C MET A 1 -11.40 -8.64 -2.18
N MET A 2 -11.71 -7.39 -2.51
CA MET A 2 -10.75 -6.29 -2.33
C MET A 2 -10.74 -5.87 -0.86
N ILE A 3 -9.54 -5.63 -0.30
CA ILE A 3 -9.38 -5.06 1.05
C ILE A 3 -8.97 -3.61 0.86
N ASP A 4 -9.87 -2.69 1.19
CA ASP A 4 -9.65 -1.24 1.08
C ASP A 4 -9.02 -0.69 2.36
N TYR A 5 -8.00 0.16 2.22
CA TYR A 5 -7.32 0.82 3.34
C TYR A 5 -7.69 2.31 3.48
N SER A 6 -8.25 2.91 2.43
CA SER A 6 -8.68 4.31 2.44
C SER A 6 -9.92 4.56 1.57
N ASN A 7 -10.53 5.73 1.71
CA ASN A 7 -11.58 6.22 0.80
C ASN A 7 -11.28 7.65 0.33
N TRP A 8 -11.77 8.03 -0.86
CA TRP A 8 -11.62 9.39 -1.39
C TRP A 8 -12.40 10.48 -0.64
N SER A 9 -13.39 10.09 0.16
CA SER A 9 -14.17 11.03 0.97
C SER A 9 -13.32 11.71 2.03
N ASN A 10 -12.29 11.01 2.54
CA ASN A 10 -11.52 11.39 3.71
C ASN A 10 -10.00 11.41 3.49
N SER A 11 -9.51 10.89 2.36
CA SER A 11 -8.09 10.93 1.98
C SER A 11 -7.95 11.27 0.50
N LYS A 12 -6.81 11.86 0.14
CA LYS A 12 -6.40 12.06 -1.27
C LYS A 12 -6.20 10.72 -1.98
N PHE A 13 -5.80 9.70 -1.24
CA PHE A 13 -5.46 8.40 -1.79
C PHE A 13 -6.65 7.45 -1.69
N TYR A 14 -6.90 6.68 -2.74
CA TYR A 14 -7.71 5.46 -2.65
C TYR A 14 -6.80 4.26 -2.76
N THR A 15 -6.73 3.48 -1.68
CA THR A 15 -5.74 2.41 -1.52
C THR A 15 -6.39 1.09 -1.20
N TYR A 16 -5.88 0.02 -1.80
CA TYR A 16 -6.40 -1.32 -1.59
C TYR A 16 -5.37 -2.40 -1.88
N TRP A 17 -5.59 -3.59 -1.31
CA TRP A 17 -4.86 -4.80 -1.66
C TRP A 17 -5.47 -5.44 -2.91
N ASN A 18 -4.67 -5.56 -3.98
CA ASN A 18 -5.02 -6.36 -5.13
C ASN A 18 -4.87 -7.86 -4.83
N THR A 19 -5.97 -8.52 -4.48
CA THR A 19 -6.01 -9.96 -4.18
C THR A 19 -5.99 -10.84 -5.44
N ALA A 20 -5.35 -10.39 -6.52
CA ALA A 20 -5.10 -11.24 -7.67
C ALA A 20 -4.24 -12.43 -7.24
N LYS A 21 -4.47 -13.60 -7.83
CA LYS A 21 -3.74 -14.81 -7.44
C LYS A 21 -2.25 -14.66 -7.75
N VAL A 22 -1.44 -14.53 -6.70
CA VAL A 22 0.02 -14.57 -6.76
C VAL A 22 0.56 -15.87 -6.16
N TYR A 23 1.82 -16.20 -6.45
CA TYR A 23 2.44 -17.46 -5.98
C TYR A 23 3.27 -17.26 -4.71
N LYS A 24 3.66 -16.03 -4.41
CA LYS A 24 4.52 -15.68 -3.31
C LYS A 24 4.01 -14.42 -2.65
N LYS A 25 4.18 -14.36 -1.33
CA LYS A 25 3.84 -13.20 -0.50
C LYS A 25 4.50 -11.92 -0.98
N GLU A 26 5.74 -12.02 -1.46
CA GLU A 26 6.52 -10.87 -1.91
C GLU A 26 5.94 -10.21 -3.18
N ASP A 27 5.14 -10.96 -3.93
CA ASP A 27 4.50 -10.50 -5.17
C ASP A 27 3.11 -9.87 -4.93
N GLU A 28 2.62 -9.85 -3.68
CA GLU A 28 1.36 -9.18 -3.32
C GLU A 28 1.45 -7.68 -3.61
N ILE A 29 0.38 -7.11 -4.19
CA ILE A 29 0.39 -5.74 -4.70
C ILE A 29 -0.56 -4.85 -3.91
N PHE A 30 0.00 -3.78 -3.37
CA PHE A 30 -0.71 -2.62 -2.88
C PHE A 30 -0.95 -1.63 -4.02
N ILE A 31 -2.20 -1.23 -4.22
CA ILE A 31 -2.56 -0.22 -5.21
C ILE A 31 -2.88 1.09 -4.50
N CYS A 32 -2.38 2.19 -5.03
CA CYS A 32 -2.67 3.55 -4.60
C CYS A 32 -3.12 4.40 -5.79
N HIS A 33 -4.37 4.82 -5.80
CA HIS A 33 -4.89 5.83 -6.70
C HIS A 33 -4.67 7.23 -6.13
N THR A 34 -4.04 8.09 -6.92
CA THR A 34 -3.90 9.53 -6.62
C THR A 34 -5.00 10.36 -7.26
N ASP A 35 -5.62 9.82 -8.32
CA ASP A 35 -6.82 10.34 -8.96
C ASP A 35 -7.58 9.16 -9.62
N ILE A 36 -8.63 9.46 -10.39
CA ILE A 36 -9.48 8.44 -11.03
C ILE A 36 -8.80 7.68 -12.18
N GLU A 37 -7.80 8.28 -12.83
CA GLU A 37 -7.11 7.73 -14.01
C GLU A 37 -5.75 7.14 -13.66
N ARG A 38 -5.12 7.61 -12.58
CA ARG A 38 -3.75 7.26 -12.21
C ARG A 38 -3.73 6.42 -10.95
N TYR A 39 -2.99 5.33 -11.04
CA TYR A 39 -2.65 4.50 -9.90
C TYR A 39 -1.21 4.03 -9.95
N TYR A 40 -0.70 3.73 -8.76
CA TYR A 40 0.62 3.19 -8.53
C TYR A 40 0.47 1.84 -7.84
N GLY A 41 1.15 0.82 -8.36
CA GLY A 41 1.23 -0.49 -7.74
C GLY A 41 2.60 -0.70 -7.11
N PHE A 42 2.61 -1.17 -5.87
CA PHE A 42 3.83 -1.49 -5.14
C PHE A 42 3.75 -2.90 -4.58
N THR A 43 4.85 -3.63 -4.69
CA THR A 43 4.95 -4.96 -4.08
C THR A 43 5.05 -4.87 -2.56
N TYR A 44 4.69 -5.94 -1.86
CA TYR A 44 4.94 -6.10 -0.42
C TYR A 44 6.36 -5.70 -0.02
N THR A 45 7.35 -6.12 -0.80
CA THR A 45 8.77 -5.81 -0.53
C THR A 45 9.08 -4.32 -0.68
N GLU A 46 8.47 -3.65 -1.66
CA GLU A 46 8.62 -2.20 -1.83
C GLU A 46 7.91 -1.43 -0.71
N CYS A 47 6.68 -1.82 -0.35
CA CYS A 47 5.95 -1.23 0.76
C CYS A 47 6.75 -1.29 2.05
N LYS A 48 7.37 -2.43 2.38
CA LYS A 48 8.25 -2.54 3.56
C LYS A 48 9.40 -1.53 3.55
N LYS A 49 10.02 -1.29 2.40
CA LYS A 49 11.10 -0.30 2.27
C LYS A 49 10.57 1.12 2.43
N PHE A 50 9.42 1.43 1.83
CA PHE A 50 8.82 2.76 1.90
C PHE A 50 8.32 3.12 3.30
N ILE A 51 7.89 2.14 4.09
CA ILE A 51 7.49 2.35 5.48
C ILE A 51 8.69 2.81 6.34
N GLU A 52 9.91 2.40 5.99
CA GLU A 52 11.13 2.76 6.73
C GLU A 52 11.78 4.06 6.21
N ASP A 53 11.37 4.57 5.04
CA ASP A 53 11.96 5.74 4.38
C ASP A 53 10.94 6.61 3.62
N ASP A 54 10.50 7.70 4.26
CA ASP A 54 9.56 8.69 3.72
C ASP A 54 10.06 9.41 2.46
N VAL A 55 11.38 9.55 2.31
CA VAL A 55 11.96 10.24 1.13
C VAL A 55 11.76 9.38 -0.11
N SER A 56 11.84 8.07 0.05
CA SER A 56 11.65 7.11 -1.04
C SER A 56 10.22 7.12 -1.59
N VAL A 57 9.18 7.30 -0.76
CA VAL A 57 7.78 7.28 -1.25
C VAL A 57 7.45 8.55 -2.06
N LYS A 58 7.91 9.71 -1.60
CA LYS A 58 7.72 11.00 -2.30
C LYS A 58 8.42 11.02 -3.65
N GLY A 59 9.56 10.34 -3.79
CA GLY A 59 10.26 10.20 -5.07
C GLY A 59 9.57 9.25 -6.07
N ARG A 60 8.59 8.45 -5.63
CA ARG A 60 7.85 7.52 -6.48
C ARG A 60 6.49 8.05 -6.92
N ILE A 61 5.84 8.83 -6.07
CA ILE A 61 4.56 9.47 -6.36
C ILE A 61 4.76 10.98 -6.30
N ASN A 62 4.87 11.61 -7.47
CA ASN A 62 5.09 13.04 -7.59
C ASN A 62 3.89 13.87 -7.11
N GLU A 63 2.72 13.24 -7.00
CA GLU A 63 1.48 13.84 -6.51
C GLU A 63 1.41 13.93 -4.98
N ILE A 64 2.44 13.54 -4.23
CA ILE A 64 2.50 13.76 -2.77
C ILE A 64 2.99 15.19 -2.51
N ASP A 65 2.12 16.03 -1.95
CA ASP A 65 2.43 17.46 -1.79
C ASP A 65 3.27 17.78 -0.54
N ASP A 66 3.13 16.96 0.51
CA ASP A 66 3.71 17.23 1.82
C ASP A 66 4.07 15.94 2.60
N THR A 67 4.67 16.11 3.78
CA THR A 67 5.04 14.97 4.64
C THR A 67 3.84 14.28 5.26
N THR A 68 2.75 14.99 5.57
CA THR A 68 1.55 14.40 6.17
C THR A 68 0.89 13.42 5.21
N GLN A 69 0.82 13.74 3.93
CA GLN A 69 0.34 12.82 2.88
C GLN A 69 1.24 11.59 2.74
N ALA A 70 2.57 11.76 2.84
CA ALA A 70 3.50 10.63 2.82
C ALA A 70 3.31 9.71 4.04
N GLU A 71 3.19 10.28 5.24
CA GLU A 71 2.94 9.55 6.50
C GLU A 71 1.60 8.80 6.46
N GLU A 72 0.55 9.43 5.92
CA GLU A 72 -0.77 8.79 5.73
C GLU A 72 -0.66 7.58 4.81
N LEU A 73 -0.02 7.73 3.64
CA LEU A 73 0.18 6.64 2.69
C LEU A 73 1.00 5.50 3.29
N GLN A 74 2.05 5.81 4.05
CA GLN A 74 2.82 4.79 4.78
C GLN A 74 1.99 4.09 5.86
N GLY A 75 1.01 4.78 6.46
CA GLY A 75 0.02 4.18 7.35
C GLY A 75 -0.80 3.09 6.64
N PHE A 76 -1.30 3.38 5.44
CA PHE A 76 -2.01 2.40 4.62
C PHE A 76 -1.11 1.25 4.18
N MET A 77 0.15 1.54 3.79
CA MET A 77 1.14 0.49 3.47
C MET A 77 1.43 -0.42 4.67
N ARG A 78 1.47 0.11 5.90
CA ARG A 78 1.63 -0.68 7.13
C ARG A 78 0.46 -1.63 7.33
N GLN A 79 -0.77 -1.16 7.20
CA GLN A 79 -1.96 -2.00 7.29
C GLN A 79 -1.95 -3.13 6.25
N PHE A 80 -1.57 -2.80 5.01
CA PHE A 80 -1.38 -3.79 3.96
C PHE A 80 -0.35 -4.86 4.31
N VAL A 81 0.84 -4.45 4.76
CA VAL A 81 1.90 -5.38 5.15
C VAL A 81 1.44 -6.29 6.31
N GLU A 82 0.76 -5.74 7.31
CA GLU A 82 0.23 -6.52 8.43
C GLU A 82 -0.82 -7.55 7.99
N ASP A 83 -1.69 -7.20 7.05
CA ASP A 83 -2.73 -8.12 6.56
C ASP A 83 -2.15 -9.20 5.64
N VAL A 84 -1.20 -8.85 4.77
CA VAL A 84 -0.42 -9.84 4.01
C VAL A 84 0.37 -10.74 4.96
N ASP A 85 0.95 -10.20 6.03
CA ASP A 85 1.63 -11.01 7.02
C ASP A 85 0.67 -12.03 7.65
N LYS A 86 -0.52 -11.61 8.09
CA LYS A 86 -1.55 -12.49 8.67
C LYS A 86 -2.03 -13.57 7.72
N GLU A 87 -2.33 -13.23 6.47
CA GLU A 87 -2.83 -14.19 5.47
C GLU A 87 -1.80 -15.29 5.15
N TYR A 88 -0.51 -14.92 5.19
CA TYR A 88 0.59 -15.84 4.93
C TYR A 88 1.21 -16.40 6.22
N GLN A 89 0.62 -16.18 7.40
CA GLN A 89 1.06 -16.88 8.61
C GLN A 89 0.75 -18.37 8.40
N PRO A 90 1.74 -19.27 8.59
CA PRO A 90 1.44 -20.68 8.66
C PRO A 90 0.49 -20.86 9.84
N ASN A 91 -0.71 -21.39 9.59
CA ASN A 91 -1.69 -21.71 10.63
C ASN A 91 -0.94 -22.25 11.85
N GLN A 92 -1.05 -21.55 12.98
CA GLN A 92 -0.60 -22.06 14.27
C GLN A 92 -1.54 -23.24 14.57
N GLU A 93 -1.11 -24.45 14.22
CA GLU A 93 -1.71 -25.71 14.68
C GLU A 93 -1.60 -25.84 16.20
#